data_AF-A0A0B1SLY8-F1
#
_entry.id   AF-A0A0B1SLY8-F1
#
_cell.length_a   1.000
_cell.length_b   1.000
_cell.length_c   1.000
_cell.angle_alpha   90.00
_cell.angle_beta   90.00
_cell.angle_gamma   90.00
#
_symmetry.space_group_name_H-M   'P 1'
#
loop_
_entity.id
_entity.type
_entity.pdbx_description
1 polymer ?
#
loop_
_entity_poly.entity_id
_entity_poly.type
_entity_poly.pdbx_seq_one_letter_code
_entity_poly.pdbx_strand_id
1 'polypeptide(L)'
;KEEGKLVKLVAEALYNAAKAKRQMYKMSSDHSSGAAGLQDLTECPICYERFERPLQLSCGHSYCSKCVDTLRVLSPQSQFGGTNDEYEVGCPECRRVTKVPPGGLPLNYRLQDLIAHVSSEGGEKVNTPRDDAEEKCLLKCLVCNQSMDKGVYMLCRTCAYEHENMSQMCSLCCLRSHNGHNIVERPFVPDIN
;
A
#
# COMPACT_ATOMS: atom_id res chain seq x y z
N LYS A 1 38.76 -12.59 12.51
CA LYS A 1 38.80 -11.14 12.85
C LYS A 1 38.68 -10.24 11.63
N GLU A 2 39.18 -10.64 10.45
CA GLU A 2 39.10 -9.84 9.23
C GLU A 2 37.72 -9.79 8.57
N GLU A 3 36.96 -10.90 8.58
CA GLU A 3 35.60 -10.94 8.00
C GLU A 3 34.64 -9.96 8.67
N GLY A 4 34.68 -9.85 10.01
CA GLY A 4 33.87 -8.87 10.74
C GLY A 4 34.26 -7.41 10.49
N LYS A 5 35.48 -7.16 10.00
CA LYS A 5 35.95 -5.82 9.61
C LYS A 5 35.44 -5.47 8.22
N LEU A 6 35.42 -6.44 7.30
CA LEU A 6 34.89 -6.26 5.95
C LEU A 6 33.38 -5.99 5.95
N VAL A 7 32.60 -6.74 6.74
CA VAL A 7 31.14 -6.52 6.86
C VAL A 7 30.82 -5.12 7.40
N LYS A 8 31.59 -4.64 8.39
CA LYS A 8 31.42 -3.28 8.93
C LYS A 8 31.75 -2.20 7.90
N LEU A 9 32.83 -2.37 7.13
CA LEU A 9 33.22 -1.42 6.08
C LEU A 9 32.16 -1.35 4.96
N VAL A 10 31.59 -2.49 4.56
CA VAL A 10 30.52 -2.52 3.55
C VAL A 10 29.24 -1.87 4.08
N ALA A 11 28.83 -2.17 5.31
CA ALA A 11 27.67 -1.56 5.94
C ALA A 11 27.82 -0.03 6.08
N GLU A 12 29.02 0.43 6.47
CA GLU A 12 29.34 1.85 6.60
C GLU A 12 29.37 2.56 5.25
N ALA A 13 29.89 1.90 4.20
CA ALA A 13 29.86 2.41 2.84
C ALA A 13 28.44 2.55 2.29
N LEU A 14 27.59 1.54 2.49
CA LEU A 14 26.17 1.58 2.10
C LEU A 14 25.41 2.67 2.85
N TYR A 15 25.67 2.82 4.14
CA TYR A 15 25.08 3.88 4.97
C TYR A 15 25.52 5.27 4.50
N ASN A 16 26.81 5.48 4.22
CA ASN A 16 27.34 6.74 3.73
C ASN A 16 26.83 7.07 2.32
N ALA A 17 26.70 6.08 1.44
CA ALA A 17 26.09 6.25 0.13
C ALA A 17 24.61 6.66 0.22
N ALA A 18 23.84 6.02 1.12
CA ALA A 18 22.46 6.40 1.40
C ALA A 18 22.36 7.82 1.98
N LYS A 19 23.27 8.19 2.88
CA LYS A 19 23.36 9.53 3.47
C LYS A 19 23.73 10.60 2.43
N ALA A 20 24.67 10.31 1.52
CA ALA A 20 25.04 11.21 0.43
C ALA A 20 23.88 11.41 -0.55
N LYS A 21 23.16 10.33 -0.92
CA LYS A 21 21.93 10.42 -1.72
C LYS A 21 20.87 11.30 -1.05
N ARG A 22 20.67 11.16 0.27
CA ARG A 22 19.77 12.05 1.04
C ARG A 22 20.18 13.52 0.97
N GLN A 23 21.48 13.82 1.08
CA GLN A 23 21.97 15.19 1.00
C GLN A 23 21.75 15.79 -0.39
N MET A 24 21.96 15.01 -1.45
CA MET A 24 21.68 15.44 -2.82
C MET A 24 20.18 15.71 -3.03
N TYR A 25 19.30 14.85 -2.54
CA TYR A 25 17.85 15.00 -2.68
C TYR A 25 17.29 16.20 -1.91
N LYS A 26 17.87 16.51 -0.73
CA LYS A 26 17.47 17.64 0.11
C LYS A 26 17.85 19.01 -0.49
N MET A 27 18.80 19.05 -1.43
CA MET A 27 19.17 20.29 -2.14
C MET A 27 18.27 20.59 -3.35
N SER A 28 17.46 19.63 -3.80
CA SER A 28 16.55 19.78 -4.95
C SER A 28 15.13 20.23 -4.59
N SER A 29 14.76 20.29 -3.30
CA SER A 29 13.38 20.57 -2.85
C SER A 29 13.08 22.01 -2.41
N ASP A 30 14.05 22.93 -2.47
CA ASP A 30 13.90 24.31 -1.94
C ASP A 30 13.16 25.30 -2.88
N HIS A 31 12.48 24.83 -3.93
CA HIS A 31 11.62 25.67 -4.77
C HIS A 31 10.25 25.04 -5.07
N SER A 32 9.29 25.26 -4.16
CA SER A 32 7.90 25.71 -4.44
C SER A 32 6.92 25.29 -3.34
N SER A 33 6.02 26.22 -3.03
CA SER A 33 5.09 26.23 -1.91
C SER A 33 4.02 25.12 -2.01
N GLY A 34 3.79 24.37 -0.93
CA GLY A 34 2.54 23.65 -0.66
C GLY A 34 2.51 22.14 -0.90
N ALA A 35 3.30 21.59 -1.84
CA ALA A 35 3.28 20.16 -2.19
C ALA A 35 4.48 19.33 -1.69
N ALA A 36 5.56 19.99 -1.26
CA ALA A 36 6.81 19.33 -0.85
C ALA A 36 6.67 18.44 0.41
N GLY A 37 5.73 18.75 1.31
CA GLY A 37 5.56 17.99 2.55
C GLY A 37 4.95 16.60 2.37
N LEU A 38 4.28 16.34 1.24
CA LEU A 38 3.61 15.05 0.99
C LEU A 38 4.53 14.04 0.31
N GLN A 39 5.55 14.51 -0.42
CA GLN A 39 6.56 13.66 -1.07
C GLN A 39 7.40 12.93 -0.01
N ASP A 40 7.86 13.66 1.02
CA ASP A 40 8.58 13.11 2.19
C ASP A 40 7.80 11.97 2.88
N LEU A 41 6.47 12.01 2.86
CA LEU A 41 5.60 11.00 3.49
C LEU A 41 5.48 9.71 2.65
N THR A 42 5.84 9.76 1.37
CA THR A 42 5.76 8.62 0.44
C THR A 42 7.11 7.99 0.14
N GLU A 43 8.18 8.47 0.77
CA GLU A 43 9.56 8.03 0.56
C GLU A 43 10.05 7.12 1.68
N CYS A 44 10.79 6.10 1.26
CA CYS A 44 11.43 5.18 2.19
C CYS A 44 12.68 5.84 2.81
N PRO A 45 12.80 5.89 4.15
CA PRO A 45 13.94 6.52 4.82
C PRO A 45 15.27 5.75 4.66
N ILE A 46 15.26 4.56 4.03
CA ILE A 46 16.45 3.75 3.74
C ILE A 46 16.99 4.05 2.33
N CYS A 47 16.16 3.90 1.30
CA CYS A 47 16.59 4.11 -0.08
C CYS A 47 16.36 5.54 -0.59
N TYR A 48 15.56 6.35 0.11
CA TYR A 48 15.11 7.68 -0.30
C TYR A 48 14.40 7.68 -1.66
N GLU A 49 13.79 6.56 -1.99
CA GLU A 49 12.91 6.39 -3.13
C GLU A 49 11.49 6.19 -2.63
N ARG A 50 10.51 6.44 -3.49
CA ARG A 50 9.10 6.17 -3.20
C ARG A 50 8.93 4.71 -2.76
N PHE A 51 8.12 4.46 -1.72
CA PHE A 51 8.00 3.10 -1.20
C PHE A 51 7.50 2.13 -2.28
N GLU A 52 8.21 1.00 -2.41
CA GLU A 52 7.79 -0.16 -3.15
C GLU A 52 7.43 -1.26 -2.14
N ARG A 53 6.14 -1.62 -2.06
CA ARG A 53 5.61 -2.62 -1.13
C ARG A 53 6.04 -2.34 0.33
N PRO A 54 5.50 -1.28 0.98
CA PRO A 54 5.91 -0.83 2.30
C PRO A 54 5.52 -1.85 3.38
N LEU A 55 6.50 -2.60 3.89
CA LEU A 55 6.31 -3.52 5.01
C LEU A 55 6.40 -2.77 6.33
N GLN A 56 5.54 -3.12 7.29
CA GLN A 56 5.49 -2.47 8.60
C GLN A 56 6.19 -3.31 9.68
N LEU A 57 7.11 -2.69 10.42
CA LEU A 57 7.74 -3.28 11.61
C LEU A 57 6.79 -3.26 12.82
N SER A 58 7.09 -4.03 13.87
CA SER A 58 6.27 -4.04 15.11
C SER A 58 6.24 -2.69 15.84
N CYS A 59 7.18 -1.80 15.52
CA CYS A 59 7.22 -0.44 16.03
C CYS A 59 6.33 0.56 15.27
N GLY A 60 5.77 0.18 14.12
CA GLY A 60 4.93 1.01 13.28
C GLY A 60 5.63 1.67 12.09
N HIS A 61 6.97 1.77 12.09
CA HIS A 61 7.73 2.31 10.95
C HIS A 61 7.67 1.35 9.75
N SER A 62 7.65 1.91 8.54
CA SER A 62 7.55 1.18 7.29
C SER A 62 8.78 1.35 6.40
N TYR A 63 9.13 0.32 5.65
CA TYR A 63 10.26 0.29 4.71
C TYR A 63 9.89 -0.53 3.47
N CYS A 64 10.51 -0.28 2.32
CA CYS A 64 10.32 -1.12 1.13
C CYS A 64 10.67 -2.59 1.43
N SER A 65 10.02 -3.54 0.77
CA SER A 65 10.33 -4.97 0.98
C SER A 65 11.82 -5.28 0.78
N LYS A 66 12.43 -4.77 -0.30
CA LYS A 66 13.86 -4.92 -0.59
C LYS A 66 14.76 -4.31 0.50
N CYS A 67 14.30 -3.22 1.12
CA CYS A 67 15.04 -2.59 2.22
C CYS A 67 14.97 -3.43 3.49
N VAL A 68 13.82 -4.05 3.78
CA VAL A 68 13.69 -5.03 4.88
C VAL A 68 14.57 -6.25 4.65
N ASP A 69 14.62 -6.77 3.41
CA ASP A 69 15.52 -7.89 3.07
C ASP A 69 16.99 -7.53 3.31
N THR A 70 17.38 -6.28 3.02
CA THR A 70 18.72 -5.78 3.32
C THR A 70 18.98 -5.74 4.84
N LEU A 71 18.00 -5.26 5.63
CA LEU A 71 18.11 -5.26 7.10
C LEU A 71 18.24 -6.68 7.67
N ARG A 72 17.58 -7.67 7.08
CA ARG A 72 17.73 -9.09 7.43
C ARG A 72 19.18 -9.56 7.27
N VAL A 73 19.79 -9.28 6.12
CA VAL A 73 21.19 -9.68 5.83
C VAL A 73 22.18 -9.01 6.78
N LEU A 74 21.93 -7.74 7.14
CA LEU A 74 22.78 -6.98 8.07
C LEU A 74 22.56 -7.36 9.54
N SER A 75 21.53 -8.15 9.85
CA SER A 75 21.25 -8.58 11.23
C SER A 75 22.35 -9.53 11.72
N PRO A 76 22.88 -9.34 12.95
CA PRO A 76 23.95 -10.19 13.50
C PRO A 76 23.57 -11.67 13.65
N GLN A 77 22.26 -11.97 13.68
CA GLN A 77 21.72 -13.31 13.89
C GLN A 77 21.65 -14.14 12.59
N SER A 78 21.81 -13.52 11.41
CA SER A 78 21.87 -14.22 10.11
C SER A 78 23.10 -15.13 9.95
N GLN A 79 24.07 -15.03 10.88
CA GLN A 79 25.34 -15.78 10.84
C GLN A 79 25.31 -17.12 11.58
N PHE A 80 24.21 -17.47 12.27
CA PHE A 80 24.07 -18.72 13.02
C PHE A 80 22.88 -19.55 12.54
N GLY A 81 23.01 -20.16 11.36
CA GLY A 81 22.45 -21.49 11.01
C GLY A 81 21.00 -21.86 11.36
N GLY A 82 20.09 -20.89 11.56
CA GLY A 82 18.68 -21.13 11.82
C GLY A 82 17.88 -21.30 10.53
N THR A 83 16.83 -22.12 10.57
CA THR A 83 15.86 -22.30 9.47
C THR A 83 15.37 -20.94 8.96
N ASN A 84 15.33 -20.78 7.63
CA ASN A 84 15.16 -19.51 6.90
C ASN A 84 13.87 -18.69 7.16
N ASP A 85 13.03 -19.10 8.11
CA ASP A 85 11.65 -18.66 8.20
C ASP A 85 11.41 -17.63 9.32
N GLU A 86 12.18 -17.66 10.42
CA GLU A 86 12.07 -16.67 11.49
C GLU A 86 13.38 -15.89 11.65
N TYR A 87 13.30 -14.57 11.61
CA TYR A 87 14.46 -13.69 11.74
C TYR A 87 14.10 -12.38 12.46
N GLU A 88 15.10 -11.66 12.95
CA GLU A 88 14.90 -10.37 13.59
C GLU A 88 15.46 -9.23 12.73
N VAL A 89 14.73 -8.11 12.69
CA VAL A 89 15.18 -6.87 12.07
C VAL A 89 15.12 -5.71 13.05
N GLY A 90 16.19 -4.92 13.11
CA GLY A 90 16.23 -3.69 13.88
C GLY A 90 15.70 -2.51 13.08
N CYS A 91 14.79 -1.73 13.65
CA CYS A 91 14.31 -0.48 13.06
C CYS A 91 15.44 0.58 12.99
N PRO A 92 15.80 1.10 11.81
CA PRO A 92 16.81 2.17 11.69
C PRO A 92 16.47 3.47 12.42
N GLU A 93 15.18 3.75 12.63
CA GLU A 93 14.72 5.00 13.23
C GLU A 93 14.64 4.94 14.75
N CYS A 94 13.99 3.91 15.31
CA CYS A 94 13.75 3.80 16.76
C CYS A 94 14.52 2.67 17.44
N ARG A 95 15.32 1.89 16.70
CA ARG A 95 16.15 0.76 17.18
C ARG A 95 15.36 -0.40 17.80
N ARG A 96 14.02 -0.36 17.80
CA ARG A 96 13.19 -1.48 18.27
C ARG A 96 13.36 -2.68 17.34
N VAL A 97 13.54 -3.86 17.92
CA VAL A 97 13.66 -5.12 17.20
C VAL A 97 12.28 -5.66 16.87
N THR A 98 12.11 -6.13 15.64
CA THR A 98 10.91 -6.83 15.17
C THR A 98 11.27 -8.28 14.87
N LYS A 99 10.58 -9.21 15.52
CA LYS A 99 10.59 -10.62 15.16
C LYS A 99 9.69 -10.82 13.94
N VAL A 100 10.27 -11.33 12.86
CA VAL A 100 9.56 -11.58 11.61
C VAL A 100 9.10 -13.04 11.58
N PRO A 101 7.79 -13.31 11.46
CA PRO A 101 7.27 -14.66 11.37
C PRO A 101 7.55 -15.28 9.98
N PRO A 102 7.33 -16.61 9.80
CA PRO A 102 7.49 -17.30 8.51
C PRO A 102 6.71 -16.67 7.35
N GLY A 103 5.54 -16.09 7.64
CA GLY A 103 4.70 -15.39 6.67
C GLY A 103 5.20 -13.98 6.28
N GLY A 104 6.33 -13.54 6.84
CA GLY A 104 6.87 -12.20 6.62
C GLY A 104 6.15 -11.10 7.39
N LEU A 105 6.54 -9.85 7.12
CA LEU A 105 5.92 -8.68 7.72
C LEU A 105 4.67 -8.24 6.96
N PRO A 106 3.68 -7.64 7.65
CA PRO A 106 2.47 -7.15 7.00
C PRO A 106 2.76 -5.93 6.11
N LEU A 107 1.97 -5.80 5.03
CA LEU A 107 1.96 -4.61 4.18
C LEU A 107 1.21 -3.47 4.87
N ASN A 108 1.74 -2.25 4.80
CA ASN A 108 1.01 -1.06 5.20
C ASN A 108 0.11 -0.60 4.05
N TYR A 109 -1.10 -1.15 3.97
CA TYR A 109 -2.06 -0.85 2.89
C TYR A 109 -2.44 0.64 2.83
N ARG A 110 -2.52 1.33 3.96
CA ARG A 110 -2.85 2.76 3.98
C ARG A 110 -1.75 3.61 3.36
N LEU A 111 -0.50 3.28 3.65
CA LEU A 111 0.63 3.91 3.02
C LEU A 111 0.68 3.58 1.52
N GLN A 112 0.45 2.31 1.14
CA GLN A 112 0.36 1.89 -0.27
C GLN A 112 -0.72 2.68 -1.04
N ASP A 113 -1.88 2.90 -0.42
CA ASP A 113 -2.96 3.71 -0.99
C ASP A 113 -2.52 5.17 -1.13
N LEU A 114 -1.98 5.79 -0.08
CA LEU A 114 -1.50 7.17 -0.10
C LEU A 114 -0.48 7.38 -1.22
N ILE A 115 0.51 6.48 -1.32
CA ILE A 115 1.51 6.47 -2.38
C ILE A 115 0.80 6.53 -3.73
N ALA A 116 -0.15 5.65 -4.01
CA ALA A 116 -0.85 5.60 -5.30
C ALA A 116 -1.53 6.92 -5.69
N HIS A 117 -2.08 7.66 -4.72
CA HIS A 117 -2.81 8.90 -4.98
C HIS A 117 -1.88 10.12 -5.14
N VAL A 118 -0.74 10.17 -4.44
CA VAL A 118 0.19 11.33 -4.46
C VAL A 118 0.91 11.50 -5.80
N SER A 119 1.09 10.44 -6.60
CA SER A 119 1.67 10.58 -7.95
C SER A 119 0.77 11.22 -9.00
N SER A 120 -0.45 11.58 -8.61
CA SER A 120 -1.43 12.22 -9.49
C SER A 120 -1.33 13.75 -9.49
N GLU A 121 -0.65 14.36 -8.52
CA GLU A 121 -0.75 15.81 -8.28
C GLU A 121 0.38 16.64 -8.90
N GLY A 122 0.91 16.18 -10.03
CA GLY A 122 1.73 16.99 -10.96
C GLY A 122 1.07 17.21 -12.32
N GLY A 123 -0.17 16.76 -12.49
CA GLY A 123 -0.92 16.85 -13.74
C GLY A 123 -2.29 17.44 -13.49
N GLU A 124 -2.60 18.42 -14.32
CA GLU A 124 -3.87 19.08 -14.56
C GLU A 124 -5.11 18.19 -14.39
N LYS A 125 -6.25 18.85 -14.13
CA LYS A 125 -7.63 18.40 -14.42
C LYS A 125 -7.67 17.05 -15.13
N VAL A 126 -8.40 16.08 -14.55
CA VAL A 126 -8.85 14.87 -15.25
C VAL A 126 -9.69 15.28 -16.47
N ASN A 127 -9.00 15.67 -17.55
CA ASN A 127 -9.35 15.35 -18.91
C ASN A 127 -8.78 13.96 -19.07
N THR A 128 -9.61 12.95 -18.81
CA THR A 128 -9.39 11.62 -19.36
C THR A 128 -9.03 11.75 -20.84
N PRO A 129 -8.05 10.99 -21.37
CA PRO A 129 -7.91 10.85 -22.80
C PRO A 129 -9.28 10.50 -23.37
N ARG A 130 -9.69 11.23 -24.41
CA ARG A 130 -10.70 10.72 -25.34
C ARG A 130 -10.07 9.52 -26.03
N ASP A 131 -10.13 8.38 -25.36
CA ASP A 131 -10.17 7.10 -26.02
C ASP A 131 -11.65 6.85 -26.29
N ASP A 132 -12.04 7.09 -27.53
CA ASP A 132 -13.35 6.69 -28.04
C ASP A 132 -13.53 5.18 -27.78
N ALA A 133 -14.68 4.82 -27.19
CA ALA A 133 -15.17 3.47 -26.83
C ALA A 133 -14.77 2.92 -25.44
N GLU A 134 -15.55 3.29 -24.42
CA GLU A 134 -16.27 2.33 -23.56
C GLU A 134 -17.10 3.14 -22.54
N GLU A 135 -18.39 3.28 -22.82
CA GLU A 135 -19.38 3.68 -21.82
C GLU A 135 -19.44 2.59 -20.75
N LYS A 136 -18.51 2.61 -19.80
CA LYS A 136 -18.59 1.74 -18.62
C LYS A 136 -19.88 2.10 -17.89
N CYS A 137 -20.85 1.19 -17.96
CA CYS A 137 -22.08 1.25 -17.20
C CYS A 137 -21.70 1.23 -15.70
N LEU A 138 -21.55 2.41 -15.11
CA LEU A 138 -21.28 2.57 -13.68
C LEU A 138 -22.52 2.11 -12.93
N LEU A 139 -22.52 0.87 -12.44
CA LEU A 139 -23.60 0.34 -11.62
C LEU A 139 -23.72 1.20 -10.36
N LYS A 140 -24.91 1.74 -10.11
CA LYS A 140 -25.20 2.53 -8.91
C LYS A 140 -25.92 1.69 -7.88
N CYS A 141 -25.64 1.95 -6.61
CA CYS A 141 -26.47 1.45 -5.53
C CYS A 141 -27.83 2.15 -5.58
N LEU A 142 -28.92 1.39 -5.68
CA LEU A 142 -30.28 1.94 -5.73
C LEU A 142 -30.77 2.47 -4.37
N VAL A 143 -30.04 2.19 -3.29
CA VAL A 143 -30.38 2.65 -1.93
C VAL A 143 -29.72 3.99 -1.62
N CYS A 144 -28.41 4.14 -1.84
CA CYS A 144 -27.67 5.37 -1.51
C CYS A 144 -27.21 6.18 -2.74
N ASN A 145 -27.52 5.72 -3.95
CA ASN A 145 -27.17 6.34 -5.23
C ASN A 145 -25.65 6.53 -5.47
N GLN A 146 -24.81 5.82 -4.71
CA GLN A 146 -23.36 5.83 -4.90
C GLN A 146 -22.94 4.91 -6.05
N SER A 147 -21.95 5.34 -6.83
CA SER A 147 -21.32 4.54 -7.87
C SER A 147 -20.57 3.35 -7.26
N MET A 148 -20.67 2.19 -7.89
CA MET A 148 -19.94 0.99 -7.53
C MET A 148 -19.11 0.58 -8.75
N ASP A 149 -17.79 0.66 -8.64
CA ASP A 149 -16.86 0.54 -9.76
C ASP A 149 -15.93 -0.68 -9.66
N LYS A 150 -15.92 -1.41 -8.52
CA LYS A 150 -15.01 -2.54 -8.26
C LYS A 150 -15.60 -3.58 -7.30
N GLY A 151 -15.23 -4.85 -7.48
CA GLY A 151 -15.56 -5.95 -6.55
C GLY A 151 -16.88 -6.68 -6.86
N VAL A 152 -17.84 -6.59 -5.93
CA VAL A 152 -19.16 -7.23 -6.03
C VAL A 152 -20.27 -6.26 -5.63
N TYR A 153 -21.47 -6.46 -6.15
CA TYR A 153 -22.70 -5.82 -5.67
C TYR A 153 -23.66 -6.85 -5.11
N MET A 154 -24.60 -6.38 -4.28
CA MET A 154 -25.54 -7.24 -3.59
C MET A 154 -26.95 -7.04 -4.15
N LEU A 155 -27.67 -8.14 -4.35
CA LEU A 155 -29.07 -8.15 -4.74
C LEU A 155 -29.90 -8.70 -3.58
N CYS A 156 -30.86 -7.91 -3.09
CA CYS A 156 -31.78 -8.38 -2.05
C CYS A 156 -33.00 -9.05 -2.69
N ARG A 157 -33.13 -10.37 -2.54
CA ARG A 157 -34.31 -11.14 -2.99
C ARG A 157 -35.54 -10.86 -2.15
N THR A 158 -35.38 -10.61 -0.85
CA THR A 158 -36.51 -10.30 0.04
C THR A 158 -37.21 -9.00 -0.40
N CYS A 159 -36.45 -7.95 -0.68
CA CYS A 159 -37.00 -6.66 -1.12
C CYS A 159 -37.43 -6.64 -2.58
N ALA A 160 -36.94 -7.57 -3.41
CA ALA A 160 -37.38 -7.70 -4.79
C ALA A 160 -38.88 -8.06 -4.92
N TYR A 161 -39.49 -8.60 -3.86
CA TYR A 161 -40.93 -8.88 -3.83
C TYR A 161 -41.78 -7.67 -3.39
N GLU A 162 -41.17 -6.70 -2.71
CA GLU A 162 -41.86 -5.52 -2.14
C GLU A 162 -41.69 -4.26 -3.00
N HIS A 163 -40.65 -4.20 -3.83
CA HIS A 163 -40.34 -3.08 -4.70
C HIS A 163 -40.18 -3.57 -6.15
N GLU A 164 -40.77 -2.86 -7.12
CA GLU A 164 -40.82 -3.25 -8.54
C GLU A 164 -39.44 -3.46 -9.21
N ASN A 165 -38.36 -3.02 -8.56
CA ASN A 165 -36.98 -3.22 -9.02
C ASN A 165 -36.16 -3.99 -7.97
N MET A 166 -35.43 -5.03 -8.42
CA MET A 166 -34.48 -5.77 -7.60
C MET A 166 -33.47 -4.79 -6.97
N SER A 167 -33.43 -4.72 -5.64
CA SER A 167 -32.61 -3.74 -4.92
C SER A 167 -31.13 -4.08 -5.03
N GLN A 168 -30.50 -3.64 -6.12
CA GLN A 168 -29.05 -3.60 -6.25
C GLN A 168 -28.47 -2.60 -5.26
N MET A 169 -27.56 -3.07 -4.39
CA MET A 169 -27.02 -2.27 -3.31
C MET A 169 -25.54 -2.52 -3.06
N CYS A 170 -24.87 -1.50 -2.52
CA CYS A 170 -23.49 -1.63 -2.08
C CYS A 170 -23.41 -2.45 -0.78
N SER A 171 -22.21 -2.92 -0.46
CA SER A 171 -21.92 -3.68 0.77
C SER A 171 -22.35 -2.94 2.04
N LEU A 172 -22.27 -1.60 2.07
CA LEU A 172 -22.66 -0.81 3.23
C LEU A 172 -24.18 -0.78 3.44
N CYS A 173 -24.96 -0.63 2.36
CA CYS A 173 -26.42 -0.66 2.44
C CYS A 173 -26.94 -2.06 2.76
N CYS A 174 -26.28 -3.10 2.24
CA CYS A 174 -26.55 -4.49 2.62
C CYS A 174 -26.46 -4.68 4.15
N LEU A 175 -25.39 -4.17 4.78
CA LEU A 175 -25.18 -4.31 6.22
C LEU A 175 -26.13 -3.45 7.06
N ARG A 176 -26.43 -2.22 6.62
CA ARG A 176 -27.18 -1.24 7.42
C ARG A 176 -28.69 -1.40 7.32
N SER A 177 -29.19 -1.74 6.14
CA SER A 177 -30.62 -1.62 5.82
C SER A 177 -31.25 -2.93 5.38
N HIS A 178 -30.45 -3.96 5.12
CA HIS A 178 -30.92 -5.26 4.66
C HIS A 178 -30.31 -6.42 5.47
N ASN A 179 -30.03 -6.15 6.75
CA ASN A 179 -29.59 -7.16 7.70
C ASN A 179 -30.72 -8.19 7.91
N GLY A 180 -30.41 -9.48 7.76
CA GLY A 180 -31.39 -10.56 7.91
C GLY A 180 -32.24 -10.84 6.67
N HIS A 181 -32.04 -10.11 5.58
CA HIS A 181 -32.71 -10.40 4.30
C HIS A 181 -31.96 -11.46 3.50
N ASN A 182 -32.63 -12.05 2.49
CA ASN A 182 -32.00 -12.97 1.55
C ASN A 182 -31.22 -12.18 0.50
N ILE A 183 -29.89 -12.20 0.62
CA ILE A 183 -28.97 -11.44 -0.23
C ILE A 183 -28.18 -12.38 -1.15
N VAL A 184 -28.02 -12.00 -2.41
CA VAL A 184 -27.15 -12.67 -3.39
C VAL A 184 -26.06 -11.73 -3.86
N GLU A 185 -24.81 -12.18 -3.77
CA GLU A 185 -23.64 -11.48 -4.29
C GLU A 185 -23.49 -11.69 -5.79
N ARG A 186 -23.14 -10.62 -6.52
CA ARG A 186 -22.83 -10.66 -7.96
C ARG A 186 -21.52 -9.94 -8.24
N PRO A 187 -20.58 -10.57 -8.95
CA PRO A 187 -19.37 -9.87 -9.39
C PRO A 187 -19.71 -8.80 -10.42
N PHE A 188 -18.90 -7.74 -10.47
CA PHE A 188 -18.88 -6.80 -11.59
C PHE A 188 -18.21 -7.50 -12.79
N VAL A 189 -18.94 -8.38 -13.47
CA VAL A 189 -18.53 -8.88 -14.77
C VAL A 189 -19.07 -7.87 -15.79
N PRO A 190 -18.22 -7.14 -16.53
CA PRO A 190 -18.69 -6.48 -17.75
C PRO A 190 -19.15 -7.61 -18.68
N ASP A 191 -20.41 -7.57 -19.14
CA ASP A 191 -20.92 -8.57 -20.08
C ASP A 191 -20.00 -8.61 -21.31
N ILE A 192 -19.17 -9.65 -21.37
CA ILE A 192 -18.35 -9.96 -22.54
C ILE A 192 -19.29 -10.72 -23.47
N ASN A 193 -19.92 -9.99 -24.39
CA ASN A 193 -20.57 -10.56 -25.55
C ASN A 193 -19.56 -10.69 -26.69
#